data_AF-A0A0M3T227-F1
#
_entry.id   AF-A0A0M3T227-F1
#
_cell.length_a   1.000
_cell.length_b   1.000
_cell.length_c   1.000
_cell.angle_alpha   90.00
_cell.angle_beta   90.00
_cell.angle_gamma   90.00
#
_symmetry.space_group_name_H-M   'P 1'
#
loop_
_entity.id
_entity.type
_entity.pdbx_description
1 polymer ?
#
loop_
_entity_poly.entity_id
_entity_poly.type
_entity_poly.pdbx_seq_one_letter_code
_entity_poly.pdbx_strand_id
1 'polypeptide(L)'
;MLKKLLVIPLIILLVGCNPDDKDKSSDYLVQSGEAIYNKNCASCHGPNGQGLAEDWRIKDANGNYPAPPLNGTAHTWHHSPAQLLYTINKGGTEMGGQMPAFEDLLSETEKQALIDYMYNLWPNEIQTRYDERYK
;
A
#
# COMPACT_ATOMS: atom_id res chain seq x y z
N MET A 1 49.34 65.51 5.27
CA MET A 1 48.86 64.63 4.18
C MET A 1 48.59 63.26 4.76
N LEU A 2 47.32 62.95 5.04
CA LEU A 2 46.91 61.77 5.80
C LEU A 2 46.48 60.67 4.81
N LYS A 3 47.29 59.61 4.70
CA LYS A 3 46.96 58.40 3.92
C LYS A 3 45.73 57.74 4.53
N LYS A 4 44.60 57.74 3.81
CA LYS A 4 43.44 56.90 4.15
C LYS A 4 43.77 55.46 3.75
N LEU A 5 44.05 54.62 4.74
CA LEU A 5 44.13 53.17 4.58
C LEU A 5 42.69 52.66 4.45
N LEU A 6 42.31 52.23 3.25
CA LEU A 6 41.00 51.65 2.99
C LEU A 6 41.11 50.14 3.28
N VAL A 7 40.65 49.73 4.46
CA VAL A 7 40.57 48.32 4.83
C VAL A 7 39.29 47.76 4.21
N ILE A 8 39.43 46.92 3.19
CA ILE A 8 38.32 46.18 2.59
C ILE A 8 38.09 44.93 3.45
N PRO A 9 36.91 44.71 4.05
CA PRO A 9 36.65 43.47 4.75
C PRO A 9 36.45 42.36 3.72
N LEU A 10 37.32 41.35 3.79
CA LEU A 10 37.20 40.09 3.06
C LEU A 10 36.01 39.33 3.65
N ILE A 11 34.85 39.46 3.01
CA ILE A 11 33.67 38.65 3.32
C ILE A 11 33.97 37.22 2.84
N ILE A 12 34.40 36.37 3.76
CA ILE A 12 34.48 34.93 3.55
C ILE A 12 33.03 34.43 3.56
N LEU A 13 32.47 34.26 2.36
CA LEU A 13 31.23 33.52 2.16
C LEU A 13 31.52 32.05 2.52
N LEU A 14 31.24 31.69 3.77
CA LEU A 14 31.03 30.30 4.15
C LEU A 14 29.82 29.81 3.36
N VAL A 15 30.09 29.10 2.26
CA VAL A 15 29.10 28.26 1.59
C VAL A 15 28.74 27.18 2.60
N GLY A 16 27.70 27.44 3.38
CA GLY A 16 27.04 26.41 4.17
C GLY A 16 26.46 25.40 3.19
N CYS A 17 26.88 24.14 3.31
CA CYS A 17 26.13 23.04 2.72
C CYS A 17 24.74 23.05 3.36
N ASN A 18 23.77 23.65 2.66
CA ASN A 18 22.38 23.41 2.96
C ASN A 18 22.12 21.92 2.70
N PRO A 19 21.58 21.16 3.65
CA PRO A 19 21.13 19.78 3.42
C PRO A 19 19.86 19.72 2.54
N ASP A 20 19.60 20.77 1.75
CA ASP A 20 18.55 20.85 0.74
C ASP A 20 18.86 20.00 -0.50
N ASP A 21 20.08 19.42 -0.59
CA ASP A 21 20.41 18.34 -1.53
C ASP A 21 19.83 16.98 -1.09
N LYS A 22 18.67 16.97 -0.41
CA LYS A 22 17.76 15.83 -0.47
C LYS A 22 16.93 15.92 -1.75
N ASP A 23 17.63 16.00 -2.88
CA ASP A 23 17.10 15.74 -4.22
C ASP A 23 16.91 14.21 -4.41
N LYS A 24 16.15 13.62 -3.48
CA LYS A 24 15.47 12.32 -3.55
C LYS A 24 13.97 12.50 -3.29
N SER A 25 13.45 13.71 -3.50
CA SER A 25 12.01 13.99 -3.46
C SER A 25 11.26 13.50 -4.70
N SER A 26 11.91 12.74 -5.58
CA SER A 26 11.34 12.18 -6.81
C SER A 26 10.73 10.78 -6.64
N ASP A 27 10.63 10.26 -5.41
CA ASP A 27 9.59 9.30 -5.01
C ASP A 27 8.27 10.07 -4.80
N TYR A 28 7.62 10.43 -5.91
CA TYR A 28 6.39 11.23 -5.91
C TYR A 28 5.26 10.53 -5.13
N LEU A 29 5.01 11.00 -3.90
CA LEU A 29 3.85 10.72 -3.03
C LEU A 29 3.40 9.25 -2.98
N VAL A 30 3.94 8.48 -2.02
CA VAL A 30 3.34 7.19 -1.61
C VAL A 30 1.89 7.44 -1.20
N GLN A 31 0.94 6.97 -2.00
CA GLN A 31 -0.48 7.01 -1.65
C GLN A 31 -0.73 6.09 -0.45
N SER A 32 -1.66 6.47 0.44
CA SER A 32 -2.06 5.60 1.54
C SER A 32 -2.67 4.30 0.99
N GLY A 33 -2.47 3.19 1.70
CA GLY A 33 -3.09 1.91 1.35
C GLY A 33 -4.60 1.99 1.16
N GLU A 34 -5.27 2.83 1.96
CA GLU A 34 -6.71 3.12 1.82
C GLU A 34 -7.06 3.76 0.46
N ALA A 35 -6.31 4.77 0.01
CA ALA A 35 -6.57 5.42 -1.27
C ALA A 35 -6.37 4.46 -2.44
N ILE A 36 -5.31 3.64 -2.37
CA ILE A 36 -5.02 2.61 -3.37
C ILE A 36 -6.13 1.54 -3.35
N TYR A 37 -6.58 1.12 -2.17
CA TYR A 37 -7.65 0.14 -1.99
C TYR A 37 -8.97 0.64 -2.57
N ASN A 38 -9.36 1.87 -2.25
CA ASN A 38 -10.59 2.48 -2.75
C ASN A 38 -10.60 2.62 -4.27
N LYS A 39 -9.44 2.91 -4.88
CA LYS A 39 -9.29 3.02 -6.32
C LYS A 39 -9.33 1.68 -7.05
N ASN A 40 -8.78 0.62 -6.46
CA ASN A 40 -8.47 -0.62 -7.18
C ASN A 40 -9.24 -1.87 -6.70
N CYS A 41 -9.72 -1.90 -5.45
CA CYS A 41 -10.18 -3.12 -4.79
C CYS A 41 -11.64 -3.02 -4.31
N ALA A 42 -12.04 -1.84 -3.85
CA ALA A 42 -13.34 -1.63 -3.19
C ALA A 42 -14.55 -1.92 -4.08
N SER A 43 -14.43 -1.83 -5.40
CA SER A 43 -15.51 -2.13 -6.34
C SER A 43 -15.98 -3.59 -6.31
N CYS A 44 -15.13 -4.50 -5.83
CA CYS A 44 -15.45 -5.93 -5.72
C CYS A 44 -15.45 -6.38 -4.25
N HIS A 45 -14.50 -5.91 -3.45
CA HIS A 45 -14.35 -6.31 -2.05
C HIS A 45 -15.12 -5.43 -1.05
N GLY A 46 -15.76 -4.36 -1.51
CA GLY A 46 -16.47 -3.38 -0.69
C GLY A 46 -15.53 -2.34 -0.05
N PRO A 47 -16.03 -1.15 0.31
CA PRO A 47 -15.21 -0.05 0.86
C PRO A 47 -14.48 -0.38 2.16
N ASN A 48 -15.02 -1.30 2.98
CA ASN A 48 -14.41 -1.74 4.24
C ASN A 48 -13.98 -3.21 4.17
N GLY A 49 -13.75 -3.77 2.98
CA GLY A 49 -13.40 -5.18 2.81
C GLY A 49 -14.48 -6.17 3.23
N GLN A 50 -15.74 -5.76 3.29
CA GLN A 50 -16.85 -6.60 3.77
C GLN A 50 -17.42 -7.55 2.70
N GLY A 51 -16.96 -7.45 1.46
CA GLY A 51 -17.59 -8.10 0.31
C GLY A 51 -18.88 -7.39 -0.14
N LEU A 52 -19.38 -7.75 -1.31
CA LEU A 52 -20.61 -7.19 -1.87
C LEU A 52 -21.76 -8.21 -1.98
N ALA A 53 -21.46 -9.50 -1.81
CA ALA A 53 -22.45 -10.58 -1.83
C ALA A 53 -22.88 -10.96 -0.41
N GLU A 54 -24.12 -11.41 -0.26
CA GLU A 54 -24.64 -11.95 1.01
C GLU A 54 -23.85 -13.19 1.44
N ASP A 55 -23.58 -14.11 0.50
CA ASP A 55 -22.68 -15.23 0.71
C ASP A 55 -21.69 -15.37 -0.46
N TRP A 56 -20.43 -15.03 -0.21
CA TRP A 56 -19.33 -15.13 -1.17
C TRP A 56 -18.99 -16.59 -1.56
N ARG A 57 -19.54 -17.57 -0.85
CA ARG A 57 -19.36 -19.01 -1.14
C ARG A 57 -20.39 -19.54 -2.14
N ILE A 58 -21.34 -18.72 -2.57
CA ILE A 58 -22.35 -19.09 -3.57
C ILE A 58 -22.00 -18.41 -4.89
N LYS A 59 -22.01 -19.19 -5.97
CA LYS A 59 -21.78 -18.67 -7.32
C LYS A 59 -22.92 -17.76 -7.76
N ASP A 60 -22.58 -16.69 -8.48
CA ASP A 60 -23.55 -15.81 -9.12
C ASP A 60 -24.23 -16.49 -10.34
N ALA A 61 -25.15 -15.77 -10.99
CA ALA A 61 -25.87 -16.25 -12.17
C ALA A 61 -24.96 -16.59 -13.36
N ASN A 62 -23.72 -16.08 -13.38
CA ASN A 62 -22.71 -16.36 -14.39
C ASN A 62 -21.78 -17.52 -14.00
N GLY A 63 -21.98 -18.12 -12.82
CA GLY A 63 -21.18 -19.22 -12.31
C GLY A 63 -19.88 -18.81 -11.61
N ASN A 64 -19.71 -17.51 -11.31
CA ASN A 64 -18.52 -16.97 -10.67
C ASN A 64 -18.70 -16.86 -9.16
N TYR A 65 -17.65 -17.14 -8.40
CA TYR A 65 -17.65 -16.78 -6.97
C TYR A 65 -17.48 -15.27 -6.82
N PRO A 66 -18.30 -14.61 -5.97
CA PRO A 66 -18.06 -13.23 -5.58
C PRO A 66 -16.69 -13.05 -4.92
N ALA A 67 -16.16 -11.83 -4.97
CA ALA A 67 -14.94 -11.50 -4.27
C ALA A 67 -15.14 -11.69 -2.75
N PRO A 68 -14.27 -12.46 -2.06
CA PRO A 68 -14.42 -12.72 -0.64
C PRO A 68 -14.19 -11.45 0.19
N PRO A 69 -14.81 -11.34 1.37
CA PRO A 69 -14.46 -10.32 2.36
C PRO A 69 -12.97 -10.34 2.70
N LEU A 70 -12.36 -9.16 2.81
CA LEU A 70 -10.96 -8.94 3.20
C LEU A 70 -10.82 -8.40 4.62
N ASN A 71 -11.92 -8.12 5.33
CA ASN A 71 -11.94 -7.55 6.68
C ASN A 71 -11.86 -8.59 7.82
N GLY A 72 -11.32 -9.77 7.54
CA GLY A 72 -11.15 -10.84 8.53
C GLY A 72 -12.36 -11.76 8.73
N THR A 73 -13.50 -11.48 8.08
CA THR A 73 -14.69 -12.36 8.13
C THR A 73 -14.61 -13.56 7.18
N ALA A 74 -13.60 -13.59 6.30
CA ALA A 74 -13.26 -14.72 5.44
C ALA A 74 -11.84 -15.24 5.72
N HIS A 75 -11.29 -16.08 4.84
CA HIS A 75 -10.06 -16.82 5.11
C HIS A 75 -8.76 -16.03 4.87
N THR A 76 -8.82 -14.75 4.49
CA THR A 76 -7.63 -14.01 4.01
C THR A 76 -6.48 -13.98 5.02
N TRP A 77 -6.78 -13.86 6.31
CA TRP A 77 -5.81 -13.85 7.40
C TRP A 77 -5.10 -15.21 7.63
N HIS A 78 -5.50 -16.28 6.95
CA HIS A 78 -4.77 -17.55 6.98
C HIS A 78 -3.58 -17.62 6.00
N HIS A 79 -3.33 -16.55 5.24
CA HIS A 79 -2.28 -16.49 4.22
C HIS A 79 -1.12 -15.61 4.68
N SER A 80 0.11 -16.06 4.46
CA SER A 80 1.32 -15.29 4.78
C SER A 80 1.42 -14.01 3.93
N PRO A 81 2.21 -13.01 4.35
CA PRO A 81 2.41 -11.80 3.55
C PRO A 81 2.88 -12.09 2.11
N ALA A 82 3.73 -13.10 1.92
CA ALA A 82 4.18 -13.53 0.60
C ALA A 82 3.06 -14.13 -0.26
N GLN A 83 2.14 -14.90 0.35
CA GLN A 83 0.98 -15.46 -0.35
C GLN A 83 -0.04 -14.37 -0.71
N LEU A 84 -0.23 -13.38 0.16
CA LEU A 84 -1.07 -12.22 -0.11
C LEU A 84 -0.49 -11.40 -1.28
N LEU A 85 0.82 -11.11 -1.24
CA LEU A 85 1.50 -10.40 -2.32
C LEU A 85 1.45 -11.18 -3.65
N TYR A 86 1.64 -12.50 -3.60
CA TYR A 86 1.48 -13.36 -4.78
C TYR A 86 0.06 -13.26 -5.38
N THR A 87 -0.96 -13.29 -4.53
CA THR A 87 -2.37 -13.15 -4.97
C THR A 87 -2.63 -11.78 -5.58
N ILE A 88 -2.09 -10.70 -5.01
CA ILE A 88 -2.20 -9.35 -5.60
C ILE A 88 -1.48 -9.30 -6.96
N ASN A 89 -0.29 -9.88 -7.06
CA ASN A 89 0.49 -9.88 -8.30
C ASN A 89 -0.22 -10.66 -9.41
N LYS A 90 -0.64 -11.91 -9.14
CA LYS A 90 -1.18 -12.82 -10.17
C LYS A 90 -2.69 -12.74 -10.35
N GLY A 91 -3.40 -12.07 -9.44
CA GLY A 91 -4.85 -12.03 -9.43
C GLY A 91 -5.47 -13.39 -9.09
N GLY A 92 -6.77 -13.53 -9.38
CA GLY A 92 -7.57 -14.71 -9.07
C GLY A 92 -7.86 -15.62 -10.25
N THR A 93 -7.54 -15.21 -11.48
CA THR A 93 -7.96 -15.92 -12.70
C THR A 93 -7.41 -17.35 -12.77
N GLU A 94 -6.12 -17.55 -12.46
CA GLU A 94 -5.50 -18.88 -12.42
C GLU A 94 -6.07 -19.78 -11.31
N MET A 95 -6.71 -19.18 -10.30
CA MET A 95 -7.37 -19.86 -9.17
C MET A 95 -8.88 -20.03 -9.39
N GLY A 96 -9.41 -19.74 -10.59
CA GLY A 96 -10.83 -19.83 -10.92
C GLY A 96 -11.69 -18.67 -10.43
N GLY A 97 -11.05 -17.57 -9.98
CA GLY A 97 -11.69 -16.30 -9.63
C GLY A 97 -11.67 -15.31 -10.79
N GLN A 98 -12.04 -14.06 -10.51
CA GLN A 98 -12.11 -12.96 -11.50
C GLN A 98 -11.25 -11.75 -11.10
N MET A 99 -10.46 -11.86 -10.01
CA MET A 99 -9.61 -10.78 -9.56
C MET A 99 -8.50 -10.53 -10.59
N PRO A 100 -8.30 -9.28 -11.06
CA PRO A 100 -7.23 -8.96 -12.01
C PRO A 100 -5.86 -9.04 -11.34
N ALA A 101 -4.83 -9.23 -12.17
CA ALA A 101 -3.43 -9.16 -11.76
C ALA A 101 -3.00 -7.69 -11.60
N PHE A 102 -2.23 -7.38 -10.54
CA PHE A 102 -1.70 -6.04 -10.28
C PHE A 102 -0.18 -5.95 -10.34
N GLU A 103 0.51 -7.03 -10.75
CA GLU A 103 1.98 -7.10 -10.80
C GLU A 103 2.61 -5.89 -11.51
N ASP A 104 2.08 -5.54 -12.69
CA ASP A 104 2.56 -4.43 -13.52
C ASP A 104 1.76 -3.13 -13.33
N LEU A 105 0.73 -3.14 -12.49
CA LEU A 105 -0.18 -1.99 -12.28
C LEU A 105 0.12 -1.22 -10.99
N LEU A 106 0.71 -1.87 -10.00
CA LEU A 106 1.05 -1.29 -8.70
C LEU A 106 2.51 -1.58 -8.37
N SER A 107 3.20 -0.56 -7.86
CA SER A 107 4.56 -0.71 -7.31
C SER A 107 4.57 -1.63 -6.09
N GLU A 108 5.75 -2.17 -5.73
CA GLU A 108 5.91 -2.99 -4.53
C GLU A 108 5.47 -2.25 -3.25
N THR A 109 5.77 -0.95 -3.16
CA THR A 109 5.36 -0.12 -2.02
C THR A 109 3.84 0.04 -1.94
N GLU A 110 3.16 0.21 -3.08
CA GLU A 110 1.69 0.29 -3.12
C GLU A 110 1.04 -1.05 -2.75
N LYS A 111 1.60 -2.18 -3.21
CA LYS A 111 1.12 -3.51 -2.86
C LYS A 111 1.32 -3.83 -1.38
N GLN A 112 2.44 -3.42 -0.80
CA GLN A 112 2.64 -3.53 0.65
C GLN A 112 1.66 -2.65 1.42
N ALA A 113 1.44 -1.41 1.00
CA ALA A 113 0.46 -0.52 1.62
C ALA A 113 -0.97 -1.08 1.58
N LEU A 114 -1.35 -1.80 0.52
CA LEU A 114 -2.61 -2.53 0.45
C LEU A 114 -2.72 -3.64 1.50
N ILE A 115 -1.66 -4.44 1.69
CA ILE A 115 -1.63 -5.50 2.70
C ILE A 115 -1.76 -4.89 4.11
N ASP A 116 -1.05 -3.80 4.38
CA ASP A 116 -1.09 -3.11 5.67
C ASP A 116 -2.47 -2.50 5.94
N TYR A 117 -3.09 -1.88 4.93
CA TYR A 117 -4.46 -1.37 5.05
C TYR A 117 -5.47 -2.49 5.31
N MET A 118 -5.37 -3.60 4.57
CA MET A 118 -6.23 -4.78 4.78
C MET A 118 -6.08 -5.35 6.18
N TYR A 119 -4.84 -5.46 6.71
CA TYR A 119 -4.58 -5.87 8.08
C TYR A 119 -5.32 -4.96 9.09
N ASN A 120 -5.33 -3.65 8.87
CA ASN A 120 -6.03 -2.70 9.74
C ASN A 120 -7.58 -2.83 9.70
N LEU A 121 -8.14 -3.46 8.66
CA LEU A 121 -9.58 -3.76 8.61
C LEU A 121 -9.98 -4.92 9.52
N TRP A 122 -9.02 -5.72 9.99
CA TRP A 122 -9.30 -6.90 10.78
C TRP A 122 -9.63 -6.55 12.24
N PRO A 123 -10.56 -7.26 12.90
CA PRO A 123 -10.70 -7.20 14.34
C PRO A 123 -9.38 -7.47 15.06
N ASN A 124 -9.15 -6.81 16.20
CA ASN A 124 -7.90 -6.94 16.99
C ASN A 124 -7.53 -8.39 17.28
N GLU A 125 -8.50 -9.27 17.55
CA GLU A 125 -8.25 -10.69 17.79
C GLU A 125 -7.62 -11.40 16.58
N ILE A 126 -8.07 -11.06 15.36
CA ILE A 126 -7.51 -11.61 14.13
C ILE A 126 -6.12 -11.05 13.87
N GLN A 127 -5.91 -9.75 14.11
CA GLN A 127 -4.60 -9.12 14.05
C GLN A 127 -3.59 -9.82 14.96
N THR A 128 -3.94 -10.06 16.23
CA THR A 128 -3.08 -10.78 17.17
C THR A 128 -2.72 -12.18 16.66
N ARG A 129 -3.70 -12.96 16.20
CA ARG A 129 -3.46 -14.31 15.66
C ARG A 129 -2.60 -14.31 14.39
N TYR A 130 -2.76 -13.28 13.56
CA TYR A 130 -1.95 -13.12 12.35
C TYR A 130 -0.49 -12.83 12.70
N ASP A 131 -0.29 -11.92 13.65
CA ASP A 131 1.03 -11.51 14.12
C ASP A 131 1.77 -12.68 14.76
N GLU A 132 1.12 -13.44 15.66
CA GLU A 132 1.70 -14.66 16.25
C GLU A 132 2.14 -15.71 15.22
N ARG A 133 1.52 -15.70 14.03
CA ARG A 133 1.80 -16.68 12.98
C ARG A 133 2.88 -16.23 12.01
N TYR A 134 2.94 -14.94 11.69
CA TYR A 134 3.71 -14.44 10.56
C TYR A 134 4.68 -13.30 10.88
N LYS A 135 4.69 -12.77 12.11
CA LYS A 135 5.66 -11.77 12.58
C LYS A 135 6.55 -12.38 13.67
#